data_AF-A0A0Q7H6P1-F1
#
_entry.id   AF-A0A0Q7H6P1-F1
#
_cell.length_a   1.000
_cell.length_b   1.000
_cell.length_c   1.000
_cell.angle_alpha   90.00
_cell.angle_beta   90.00
_cell.angle_gamma   90.00
#
_symmetry.space_group_name_H-M   'P 1'
#
loop_
_entity.id
_entity.type
_entity.pdbx_description
1 polymer ?
#
loop_
_entity_poly.entity_id
_entity_poly.type
_entity_poly.pdbx_seq_one_letter_code
_entity_poly.pdbx_strand_id
1 'polypeptide(L)'
;MLMFSLEAAHLFAWSLADALNVALSPHEERVFEDGERKLRPLADPCGADIYVVQSLYGGSVDSPHDKLCRLLMFIGTLKDHGASHGEEGETDTVGSIAGV
;
A
#
# COMPACT_ATOMS: atom_id res chain seq x y z
N MET A 1 -11.91 7.76 -2.37
CA MET A 1 -11.69 6.50 -1.64
C MET A 1 -10.66 5.67 -2.40
N LEU A 2 -9.61 5.23 -1.72
CA LEU A 2 -8.57 4.35 -2.25
C LEU A 2 -8.63 3.01 -1.53
N MET A 3 -8.58 1.92 -2.28
CA MET A 3 -8.66 0.58 -1.74
C MET A 3 -7.47 -0.25 -2.19
N PHE A 4 -6.59 -0.61 -1.26
CA PHE A 4 -5.41 -1.41 -1.53
C PHE A 4 -5.62 -2.84 -1.06
N SER A 5 -5.01 -3.79 -1.77
CA SER A 5 -4.91 -5.18 -1.32
C SER A 5 -3.47 -5.64 -1.40
N LEU A 6 -2.87 -6.03 -0.27
CA LEU A 6 -1.48 -6.50 -0.21
C LEU A 6 -1.35 -7.99 -0.59
N GLU A 7 -2.47 -8.63 -0.93
CA GLU A 7 -2.54 -9.94 -1.56
C GLU A 7 -3.36 -9.79 -2.86
N ALA A 8 -2.70 -9.35 -3.93
CA ALA A 8 -3.36 -8.96 -5.19
C ALA A 8 -4.27 -10.04 -5.82
N ALA A 9 -4.03 -11.33 -5.51
CA ALA A 9 -4.83 -12.45 -5.99
C ALA A 9 -5.93 -12.90 -5.01
N HIS A 10 -6.12 -12.22 -3.88
CA HIS A 10 -7.09 -12.64 -2.89
C HIS A 10 -8.51 -12.25 -3.33
N LEU A 11 -9.31 -13.26 -3.70
CA LEU A 11 -10.67 -13.11 -4.24
C LEU A 11 -11.56 -12.18 -3.39
N PHE A 12 -11.41 -12.22 -2.06
CA PHE A 12 -12.17 -11.34 -1.17
C PHE A 12 -11.97 -9.84 -1.47
N ALA A 13 -10.73 -9.40 -1.73
CA ALA A 13 -10.48 -7.99 -1.98
C ALA A 13 -11.11 -7.54 -3.31
N TRP A 14 -11.05 -8.40 -4.33
CA TRP A 14 -11.71 -8.18 -5.62
C TRP A 14 -13.23 -8.14 -5.48
N SER A 15 -13.83 -9.10 -4.79
CA SER A 15 -15.29 -9.13 -4.56
C SER A 15 -15.77 -7.95 -3.74
N LEU A 16 -15.00 -7.50 -2.75
CA LEU A 16 -15.31 -6.31 -1.97
C LEU A 16 -15.21 -5.04 -2.81
N ALA A 17 -14.17 -4.92 -3.65
CA ALA A 17 -14.00 -3.81 -4.58
C ALA A 17 -15.16 -3.73 -5.59
N ASP A 18 -15.54 -4.88 -6.18
CA ASP A 18 -16.67 -5.00 -7.10
C ASP A 18 -18.01 -4.62 -6.44
N ALA A 19 -18.28 -5.14 -5.24
CA ALA A 19 -19.51 -4.84 -4.49
C ALA A 19 -19.61 -3.35 -4.09
N LEU A 20 -18.48 -2.69 -3.87
CA LEU A 20 -18.42 -1.24 -3.57
C LEU A 20 -18.32 -0.37 -4.84
N ASN A 21 -18.20 -0.98 -6.01
CA ASN A 21 -17.96 -0.31 -7.29
C ASN A 21 -16.73 0.63 -7.26
N VAL A 22 -15.64 0.13 -6.66
CA VAL A 22 -14.36 0.83 -6.55
C VAL A 22 -13.26 -0.04 -7.15
N ALA A 23 -12.27 0.57 -7.81
CA ALA A 23 -11.11 -0.15 -8.31
C ALA A 23 -10.05 -0.36 -7.21
N LEU A 24 -9.36 -1.50 -7.24
CA LEU A 24 -8.18 -1.71 -6.39
C LEU A 24 -7.06 -0.76 -6.83
N SER A 25 -6.59 0.06 -5.90
CA SER A 25 -5.50 1.00 -6.09
C SER A 25 -4.17 0.24 -6.23
N PRO A 26 -3.31 0.64 -7.18
CA PRO A 26 -2.04 -0.01 -7.41
C PRO A 26 -1.04 0.32 -6.29
N HIS A 27 -0.25 -0.67 -5.91
CA HIS A 27 0.90 -0.51 -5.04
C HIS A 27 2.05 -1.40 -5.55
N GLU A 28 3.28 -0.99 -5.27
CA GLU A 28 4.48 -1.75 -5.56
C GLU A 28 4.92 -2.49 -4.30
N GLU A 29 5.24 -3.78 -4.42
CA GLU A 29 5.94 -4.56 -3.40
C GLU A 29 7.29 -4.98 -3.96
N ARG A 30 8.37 -4.55 -3.31
CA ARG A 30 9.73 -4.93 -3.64
C ARG A 30 10.31 -5.74 -2.50
N VAL A 31 10.82 -6.93 -2.83
CA VAL A 31 11.51 -7.82 -1.90
C VAL A 31 13.02 -7.74 -2.17
N PHE A 32 13.80 -7.55 -1.12
CA PHE A 32 15.26 -7.50 -1.17
C PHE A 32 15.87 -8.88 -0.86
N GLU A 33 17.14 -9.06 -1.20
CA GLU A 33 17.85 -10.35 -1.07
C GLU A 33 18.03 -10.80 0.40
N ASP A 34 18.02 -9.85 1.33
CA ASP A 34 18.09 -10.08 2.78
C ASP A 34 16.72 -10.41 3.41
N GLY A 35 15.65 -10.43 2.61
CA GLY A 35 14.28 -10.67 3.05
C GLY A 35 13.52 -9.41 3.47
N GLU A 36 14.13 -8.23 3.39
CA GLU A 36 13.43 -6.97 3.60
C GLU A 36 12.38 -6.73 2.52
N ARG A 37 11.34 -5.96 2.88
CA ARG A 37 10.26 -5.61 1.97
C ARG A 37 9.97 -4.13 2.01
N LYS A 38 9.81 -3.54 0.83
CA LYS A 38 9.39 -2.16 0.65
C LYS A 38 8.08 -2.14 -0.11
N LEU A 39 7.07 -1.55 0.51
CA LEU A 39 5.76 -1.34 -0.10
C LEU A 39 5.57 0.15 -0.35
N ARG A 40 5.08 0.50 -1.54
CA ARG A 40 4.82 1.89 -1.92
C ARG A 40 3.48 2.02 -2.62
N PRO A 41 2.59 2.94 -2.19
CA PRO A 41 1.39 3.25 -2.95
C PRO A 41 1.77 3.94 -4.27
N LEU A 42 1.18 3.51 -5.38
CA LEU A 42 1.36 4.16 -6.69
C LEU A 42 0.27 5.21 -6.99
N ALA A 43 -0.69 5.36 -6.09
CA ALA A 43 -1.70 6.42 -6.10
C ALA A 43 -1.43 7.40 -4.96
N ASP A 44 -1.72 8.68 -5.18
CA ASP A 44 -1.59 9.73 -4.15
C ASP A 44 -2.66 9.53 -3.04
N PRO A 45 -2.25 9.27 -1.79
CA PRO A 45 -3.18 9.07 -0.67
C PRO A 45 -3.75 10.37 -0.07
N CYS A 46 -3.28 11.55 -0.45
CA CYS A 46 -3.65 12.81 0.17
C CYS A 46 -5.16 13.09 0.10
N GLY A 47 -5.78 13.45 1.23
CA GLY A 47 -7.19 13.83 1.32
C GLY A 47 -8.19 12.72 0.98
N ALA A 48 -7.74 11.47 0.81
CA ALA A 48 -8.59 10.34 0.46
C ALA A 48 -8.89 9.44 1.66
N ASP A 49 -10.09 8.86 1.71
CA ASP A 49 -10.37 7.73 2.60
C ASP A 49 -9.64 6.48 2.09
N ILE A 50 -8.71 5.96 2.89
CA ILE A 50 -7.85 4.84 2.50
C ILE A 50 -8.24 3.58 3.26
N TYR A 51 -8.42 2.49 2.51
CA TYR A 51 -8.74 1.17 3.03
C TYR A 51 -7.67 0.18 2.56
N VAL A 52 -7.12 -0.61 3.47
CA VAL A 52 -6.14 -1.67 3.15
C VAL A 52 -6.71 -3.02 3.56
N VAL A 53 -6.79 -3.94 2.59
CA VAL A 53 -7.28 -5.31 2.81
C VAL A 53 -6.10 -6.26 2.83
N GLN A 54 -5.89 -6.89 3.98
CA GLN A 54 -4.87 -7.92 4.19
C GLN A 54 -5.40 -9.01 5.12
N SER A 55 -5.34 -10.27 4.66
CA SER A 55 -5.61 -11.41 5.54
C SER A 55 -4.44 -11.61 6.50
N LEU A 56 -4.71 -11.93 7.77
CA LEU A 56 -3.67 -12.33 8.72
C LEU A 56 -3.57 -13.85 8.86
N TYR A 57 -4.33 -14.59 8.05
CA TYR A 57 -4.22 -16.05 8.04
C TYR A 57 -2.85 -16.46 7.50
N GLY A 58 -2.11 -17.24 8.30
CA GLY A 58 -0.80 -17.75 7.95
C GLY A 58 -0.87 -18.71 6.77
N GLY A 59 -0.04 -18.49 5.76
CA GLY A 59 0.10 -19.37 4.61
C GLY A 59 1.37 -20.21 4.67
N SER A 60 1.61 -20.99 3.62
CA SER A 60 2.86 -21.76 3.45
C SER A 60 4.09 -20.88 3.17
N VAL A 61 3.88 -19.62 2.76
CA VAL A 61 4.93 -18.66 2.39
C VAL A 61 5.14 -17.62 3.48
N ASP A 62 4.08 -16.95 3.90
CA ASP A 62 4.13 -15.89 4.91
C ASP A 62 3.39 -16.30 6.19
N SER A 63 4.04 -16.11 7.34
CA SER A 63 3.40 -16.28 8.63
C SER A 63 2.40 -15.16 8.91
N PRO A 64 1.48 -15.31 9.89
CA PRO A 64 0.62 -14.22 10.33
C PRO A 64 1.40 -12.97 10.75
N HIS A 65 2.59 -13.15 11.33
CA HIS A 65 3.45 -12.07 11.78
C HIS A 65 4.03 -11.29 10.59
N ASP A 66 4.48 -11.98 9.54
CA ASP A 66 5.01 -11.33 8.33
C ASP A 66 3.93 -10.50 7.65
N LYS A 67 2.70 -11.04 7.57
CA LYS A 67 1.54 -10.35 7.02
C LYS A 67 1.14 -9.12 7.85
N LEU A 68 1.21 -9.22 9.17
CA LEU A 68 0.97 -8.09 10.08
C LEU A 68 2.05 -7.01 9.90
N CYS A 69 3.33 -7.40 9.87
CA CYS A 69 4.44 -6.48 9.64
C CYS A 69 4.28 -5.74 8.31
N ARG A 70 3.93 -6.46 7.24
CA ARG A 70 3.66 -5.88 5.91
C ARG A 70 2.53 -4.84 5.96
N LEU A 71 1.42 -5.18 6.63
CA LEU A 71 0.28 -4.28 6.80
C LEU A 71 0.68 -2.99 7.54
N LEU A 72 1.40 -3.13 8.65
CA LEU A 72 1.84 -1.98 9.46
C LEU A 72 2.83 -1.09 8.71
N MET A 73 3.80 -1.68 8.01
CA MET A 73 4.75 -0.94 7.17
C MET A 73 4.03 -0.16 6.09
N PHE A 74 3.07 -0.77 5.39
CA PHE A 74 2.32 -0.10 4.33
C PHE A 74 1.45 1.04 4.88
N ILE A 75 0.76 0.84 6.01
CA ILE A 75 0.02 1.92 6.69
C ILE A 75 0.95 3.07 7.08
N GLY A 76 2.18 2.77 7.55
CA GLY A 76 3.22 3.76 7.79
C GLY A 76 3.51 4.59 6.55
N THR A 77 3.77 3.95 5.41
CA THR A 77 4.03 4.66 4.15
C THR A 77 2.86 5.54 3.70
N LEU A 78 1.63 5.07 3.84
CA LEU A 78 0.43 5.85 3.50
C LEU A 78 0.31 7.11 4.37
N LYS A 79 0.62 7.01 5.66
CA LYS A 79 0.62 8.14 6.58
C LYS A 79 1.71 9.15 6.24
N ASP A 80 2.91 8.68 5.93
CA ASP A 80 4.02 9.57 5.55
C ASP A 80 3.74 10.30 4.24
N HIS A 81 3.17 9.62 3.25
CA HIS A 81 2.76 10.22 1.97
C HIS A 81 1.58 11.19 2.14
N GLY A 82 0.63 10.90 3.03
CA GLY A 82 -0.48 11.80 3.35
C GLY A 82 -0.07 13.03 4.17
N ALA A 83 0.96 12.91 5.03
CA ALA A 83 1.46 14.00 5.86
C ALA A 83 2.38 14.97 5.09
N SER A 84 3.15 14.47 4.12
CA SER A 84 4.10 15.26 3.33
C SER A 84 3.47 16.31 2.39
N HIS A 85 2.15 16.26 2.20
CA HIS A 85 1.41 17.22 1.36
C HIS A 85 0.47 18.13 2.19
N GLY A 86 0.52 18.04 3.53
CA GLY A 86 -0.32 18.83 4.44
C GLY A 86 0.14 20.28 4.65
N GLU A 87 1.33 20.64 4.15
CA GLU A 87 1.84 22.00 4.14
C GLU A 87 2.41 22.29 2.74
N GLU A 88 2.13 23.49 2.24
CA GLU A 88 2.66 24.10 1.01
C GLU A 88 1.85 23.88 -0.28
N GLY A 89 1.22 24.99 -0.71
CA GLY A 89 0.77 25.15 -2.09
C GLY A 89 1.94 25.36 -3.04
N GLU A 90 1.66 25.13 -4.33
CA GLU A 90 2.42 25.60 -5.49
C GLU A 90 3.94 25.30 -5.49
N THR A 91 4.37 24.23 -6.17
CA THR A 91 5.27 24.30 -7.35
C THR A 91 5.72 22.90 -7.82
N ASP A 92 5.64 22.72 -9.14
CA ASP A 92 6.53 21.96 -10.03
C ASP A 92 7.16 20.59 -9.66
N THR A 93 6.85 19.61 -10.52
CA THR A 93 7.72 18.67 -11.24
C THR A 93 9.11 18.27 -10.66
N VAL A 94 9.35 16.95 -10.73
CA VAL A 94 10.64 16.19 -10.74
C VAL A 94 11.12 15.67 -9.38
N GLY A 95 11.28 14.34 -9.29
CA GLY A 95 11.95 13.71 -8.15
C GLY A 95 12.09 12.20 -8.20
N SER A 96 12.62 11.66 -9.30
CA SER A 96 13.21 10.32 -9.33
C SER A 96 14.25 10.22 -8.20
N ILE A 97 14.09 9.29 -7.26
CA ILE A 97 15.17 8.89 -6.35
C ILE A 97 15.66 7.50 -6.72
N ALA A 98 16.69 7.51 -7.54
CA ALA A 98 17.62 6.43 -7.77
C ALA A 98 18.44 6.12 -6.50
N GLY A 99 18.78 4.85 -6.34
CA GLY A 99 20.07 4.38 -5.84
C GLY A 99 20.45 4.69 -4.39
N VAL A 100 20.31 3.68 -3.54
CA VAL A 100 21.45 3.14 -2.76
C VAL A 100 21.43 1.63 -2.94
#